data_AF-A0A7K9W8Z7-F1
#
_entry.id   AF-A0A7K9W8Z7-F1
#
_cell.length_a   1.000
_cell.length_b   1.000
_cell.length_c   1.000
_cell.angle_alpha   90.00
_cell.angle_beta   90.00
_cell.angle_gamma   90.00
#
_symmetry.space_group_name_H-M   'P 1'
#
loop_
_entity.id
_entity.type
_entity.pdbx_description
1 polymer ?
#
loop_
_entity_poly.entity_id
_entity_poly.type
_entity_poly.pdbx_seq_one_letter_code
_entity_poly.pdbx_strand_id
1 'polypeptide(L)'
;ACQCLVQEIRQRFTRLPDQSLLLWLYECWFAGANEDIVLTGFEAGLLGSLSQDVDVDRKIGGCLGPLSLWTMLVTSVREAHTADEVMVYRDRWNTRLEGVQYLTELTMLDILYGNTRNAEYINNPDEAYCTWHMWEELKQSAPPFYAKALSSITWHRHLKVLRLKAYIWDYRPKPSSLPRDSVVEIQPKEYAAPSDDPCTICHEELSRNTCELECGHEFHRECIRTWLQEHSSTCPICRDYAVFPADIPKRPAGSSSKHYKATAWKRSMF
;
A
#
# COMPACT_ATOMS: atom_id res chain seq x y z
N ALA A 1 -2.43 36.33 5.17
CA ALA A 1 -1.43 35.24 5.32
C ALA A 1 -2.09 33.98 5.89
N CYS A 2 -2.26 33.89 7.22
CA CYS A 2 -2.65 32.65 7.94
C CYS A 2 -3.75 31.78 7.29
N GLN A 3 -4.90 32.34 6.88
CA GLN A 3 -6.01 31.55 6.33
C GLN A 3 -5.69 30.86 4.99
N CYS A 4 -4.86 31.46 4.13
CA CYS A 4 -4.50 30.88 2.83
C CYS A 4 -3.62 29.62 3.02
N LEU A 5 -2.61 29.73 3.88
CA LEU A 5 -1.71 28.61 4.23
C LEU A 5 -2.48 27.46 4.89
N VAL A 6 -3.40 27.75 5.81
CA VAL A 6 -4.25 26.73 6.44
C VAL A 6 -5.15 26.02 5.42
N GLN A 7 -5.68 26.74 4.41
CA GLN A 7 -6.47 26.14 3.33
C GLN A 7 -5.62 25.25 2.41
N GLU A 8 -4.43 25.72 2.03
CA GLU A 8 -3.47 24.94 1.23
C GLU A 8 -3.07 23.64 1.93
N ILE A 9 -2.71 23.72 3.23
CA ILE A 9 -2.35 22.54 4.03
C ILE A 9 -3.52 21.55 4.10
N ARG A 10 -4.76 22.03 4.32
CA ARG A 10 -5.93 21.16 4.28
C ARG A 10 -6.14 20.49 2.93
N GLN A 11 -5.98 21.22 1.82
CA GLN A 11 -6.14 20.66 0.47
C GLN A 11 -5.07 19.60 0.15
N ARG A 12 -3.85 19.76 0.65
CA ARG A 12 -2.68 18.91 0.34
C ARG A 12 -2.50 17.71 1.30
N PHE A 13 -2.97 17.81 2.56
CA PHE A 13 -2.64 16.85 3.62
C PHE A 13 -3.83 16.25 4.39
N THR A 14 -5.08 16.47 3.96
CA THR A 14 -6.24 15.82 4.60
C THR A 14 -6.31 14.32 4.24
N ARG A 15 -6.42 13.45 5.26
CA ARG A 15 -6.62 12.00 5.11
C ARG A 15 -7.98 11.68 4.49
N LEU A 16 -8.03 10.70 3.59
CA LEU A 16 -9.30 10.19 3.07
C LEU A 16 -9.98 9.27 4.11
N PRO A 17 -11.33 9.23 4.21
CA PRO A 17 -12.03 8.57 5.32
C PRO A 17 -11.63 7.12 5.64
N ASP A 18 -11.39 6.30 4.61
CA ASP A 18 -11.03 4.87 4.75
C ASP A 18 -9.52 4.60 4.61
N GLN A 19 -8.68 5.64 4.58
CA GLN A 19 -7.25 5.52 4.35
C GLN A 19 -6.50 5.10 5.63
N SER A 20 -5.60 4.13 5.49
CA SER A 20 -4.64 3.76 6.54
C SER A 20 -3.86 4.97 7.05
N LEU A 21 -3.78 5.14 8.38
CA LEU A 21 -3.07 6.26 9.00
C LEU A 21 -1.57 6.24 8.66
N LEU A 22 -0.99 5.05 8.48
CA LEU A 22 0.39 4.84 8.03
C LEU A 22 0.58 5.27 6.58
N LEU A 23 -0.35 4.90 5.69
CA LEU A 23 -0.31 5.29 4.28
C LEU A 23 -0.49 6.81 4.13
N TRP A 24 -1.40 7.41 4.89
CA TRP A 24 -1.61 8.85 4.92
C TRP A 24 -0.36 9.62 5.38
N LEU A 25 0.31 9.17 6.44
CA LEU A 25 1.59 9.78 6.84
C LEU A 25 2.64 9.65 5.75
N TYR A 26 2.77 8.49 5.11
CA TYR A 26 3.66 8.34 3.97
C TYR A 26 3.33 9.31 2.83
N GLU A 27 2.06 9.41 2.43
CA GLU A 27 1.62 10.38 1.42
C GLU A 27 1.89 11.82 1.83
N CYS A 28 1.74 12.18 3.11
CA CYS A 28 2.13 13.49 3.62
C CYS A 28 3.63 13.77 3.46
N TRP A 29 4.50 12.78 3.67
CA TRP A 29 5.94 12.92 3.38
C TRP A 29 6.18 13.22 1.90
N PHE A 30 5.59 12.45 0.98
CA PHE A 30 5.78 12.63 -0.46
C PHE A 30 5.12 13.91 -0.99
N ALA A 31 4.05 14.34 -0.34
CA ALA A 31 3.45 15.66 -0.50
C ALA A 31 4.24 16.75 0.24
N GLY A 32 5.49 16.55 0.68
CA GLY A 32 6.36 17.62 1.18
C GLY A 32 6.04 18.17 2.56
N ALA A 33 5.36 17.41 3.44
CA ALA A 33 5.17 17.82 4.84
C ALA A 33 6.51 18.00 5.60
N ASN A 34 7.59 17.41 5.07
CA ASN A 34 8.97 17.49 5.56
C ASN A 34 9.77 18.68 5.00
N GLU A 35 9.16 19.49 4.11
CA GLU A 35 9.71 20.78 3.66
C GLU A 35 9.58 21.82 4.81
N ASP A 36 10.02 23.07 4.57
CA ASP A 36 10.02 24.17 5.55
C ASP A 36 8.61 24.71 5.93
N ILE A 37 7.58 23.85 5.93
CA ILE A 37 6.23 24.15 6.44
C ILE A 37 6.28 24.15 7.98
N VAL A 38 6.77 25.25 8.56
CA VAL A 38 6.83 25.45 10.01
C VAL A 38 5.60 26.20 10.48
N LEU A 39 4.86 25.64 11.45
CA LEU A 39 3.68 26.28 12.04
C LEU A 39 3.90 26.51 13.54
N THR A 40 3.36 27.63 14.02
CA THR A 40 3.16 27.85 15.46
C THR A 40 1.98 27.02 15.98
N GLY A 41 1.93 26.76 17.29
CA GLY A 41 0.78 26.08 17.91
C GLY A 41 -0.58 26.76 17.66
N PHE A 42 -0.62 28.08 17.45
CA PHE A 42 -1.85 28.77 17.04
C PHE A 42 -2.28 28.38 15.61
N GLU A 43 -1.34 28.36 14.66
CA GLU A 43 -1.61 27.96 13.27
C GLU A 43 -1.96 26.47 13.17
N ALA A 44 -1.29 25.62 13.95
CA ALA A 44 -1.63 24.21 14.08
C ALA A 44 -3.07 24.00 14.60
N GLY A 45 -3.49 24.78 15.59
CA GLY A 45 -4.87 24.79 16.09
C GLY A 45 -5.93 25.20 15.05
N LEU A 46 -5.54 25.92 13.99
CA LEU A 46 -6.44 26.27 12.88
C LEU A 46 -6.56 25.18 11.81
N LEU A 47 -5.71 24.14 11.82
CA LEU A 47 -5.73 23.08 10.82
C LEU A 47 -7.03 22.26 10.84
N GLY A 48 -7.70 22.16 12.00
CA GLY A 48 -8.96 21.42 12.13
C GLY A 48 -8.74 19.92 11.93
N SER A 49 -9.66 19.24 11.24
CA SER A 49 -9.53 17.80 11.01
C SER A 49 -8.75 17.50 9.73
N LEU A 50 -7.44 17.28 9.90
CA LEU A 50 -6.56 16.80 8.81
C LEU A 50 -6.55 15.27 8.79
N SER A 51 -6.36 14.65 9.94
CA SER A 51 -6.22 13.20 10.05
C SER A 51 -7.55 12.45 10.03
N GLN A 52 -8.69 13.13 10.08
CA GLN A 52 -10.00 12.47 10.29
C GLN A 52 -10.02 11.57 11.55
N ASP A 53 -9.15 11.86 12.53
CA ASP A 53 -9.06 11.18 13.81
C ASP A 53 -9.05 12.23 14.93
N VAL A 54 -10.00 12.11 15.85
CA VAL A 54 -10.30 13.15 16.85
C VAL A 54 -9.20 13.26 17.94
N ASP A 55 -8.40 12.22 18.15
CA ASP A 55 -7.31 12.23 19.13
C ASP A 55 -5.99 12.69 18.48
N VAL A 56 -5.73 12.31 17.22
CA VAL A 56 -4.62 12.85 16.42
C VAL A 56 -4.80 14.34 16.14
N ASP A 57 -5.96 14.77 15.63
CA ASP A 57 -6.24 16.19 15.30
C ASP A 57 -6.14 17.10 16.54
N ARG A 58 -6.58 16.61 17.71
CA ARG A 58 -6.44 17.33 18.99
C ARG A 58 -4.97 17.53 19.38
N LYS A 59 -4.12 16.55 19.08
CA LYS A 59 -2.67 16.62 19.36
C LYS A 59 -1.94 17.53 18.37
N ILE A 60 -2.31 17.50 17.09
CA ILE A 60 -1.81 18.44 16.08
C ILE A 60 -2.09 19.88 16.54
N GLY A 61 -3.35 20.17 16.89
CA GLY A 61 -3.75 21.50 17.39
C GLY A 61 -3.21 21.87 18.78
N GLY A 62 -2.66 20.92 19.53
CA GLY A 62 -2.07 21.12 20.86
C GLY A 62 -0.54 21.25 20.86
N CYS A 63 0.11 21.15 19.71
CA CYS A 63 1.57 21.19 19.59
C CYS A 63 2.15 22.55 20.04
N LEU A 64 3.20 22.54 20.86
CA LEU A 64 3.82 23.75 21.41
C LEU A 64 5.07 24.17 20.62
N GLY A 65 5.17 25.46 20.33
CA GLY A 65 6.31 26.06 19.60
C GLY A 65 6.18 26.03 18.08
N PRO A 66 7.20 26.50 17.35
CA PRO A 66 7.32 26.34 15.91
C PRO A 66 7.84 24.94 15.58
N LEU A 67 7.04 24.12 14.91
CA LEU A 67 7.41 22.77 14.47
C LEU A 67 7.14 22.60 12.97
N SER A 68 7.92 21.76 12.28
CA SER A 68 7.58 21.37 10.90
C SER A 68 6.31 20.53 10.89
N LEU A 69 5.50 20.65 9.83
CA LEU A 69 4.27 19.89 9.66
C LEU A 69 4.52 18.40 9.86
N TRP A 70 5.55 17.84 9.22
CA TRP A 70 5.99 16.45 9.43
C TRP A 70 6.17 16.08 10.90
N THR A 71 6.88 16.92 11.66
CA THR A 71 7.13 16.67 13.08
C THR A 71 5.82 16.59 13.85
N MET A 72 4.90 17.54 13.62
CA MET A 72 3.58 17.57 14.27
C MET A 72 2.73 16.35 13.92
N LEU A 73 2.70 15.92 12.65
CA LEU A 73 1.94 14.75 12.22
C LEU A 73 2.47 13.47 12.88
N VAL A 74 3.79 13.25 12.84
CA VAL A 74 4.44 12.05 13.39
C VAL A 74 4.33 11.99 14.92
N THR A 75 4.55 13.08 15.65
CA THR A 75 4.40 13.08 17.11
C THR A 75 2.95 12.90 17.53
N SER A 76 2.00 13.55 16.85
CA SER A 76 0.58 13.46 17.18
C SER A 76 0.05 12.03 16.99
N VAL A 77 0.40 11.36 15.89
CA VAL A 77 0.02 9.95 15.68
C VAL A 77 0.67 9.02 16.70
N ARG A 78 1.98 9.18 16.95
CA ARG A 78 2.73 8.37 17.94
C ARG A 78 2.14 8.47 19.35
N GLU A 79 1.66 9.65 19.74
CA GLU A 79 1.07 9.86 21.06
C GLU A 79 -0.43 9.55 21.13
N ALA A 80 -1.17 9.62 20.03
CA ALA A 80 -2.59 9.28 19.98
C ALA A 80 -2.82 7.77 20.11
N HIS A 81 -1.94 6.98 19.49
CA HIS A 81 -2.15 5.55 19.32
C HIS A 81 -0.88 4.73 19.61
N THR A 82 -1.10 3.47 19.98
CA THR A 82 -0.08 2.42 20.03
C THR A 82 0.13 1.78 18.65
N ALA A 83 1.27 1.10 18.48
CA ALA A 83 1.55 0.32 17.27
C ALA A 83 0.43 -0.69 16.95
N ASP A 84 -0.12 -1.35 17.97
CA ASP A 84 -1.22 -2.32 17.86
C ASP A 84 -2.53 -1.71 17.31
N GLU A 85 -2.78 -0.42 17.54
CA GLU A 85 -3.99 0.29 17.08
C GLU A 85 -3.83 0.87 15.67
N VAL A 86 -2.62 1.31 15.32
CA VAL A 86 -2.32 1.87 13.99
C VAL A 86 -2.08 0.77 12.95
N MET A 87 -1.55 -0.39 13.36
CA MET A 87 -1.24 -1.50 12.47
C MET A 87 -2.47 -2.33 12.12
N VAL A 88 -3.22 -1.88 11.11
CA VAL A 88 -4.29 -2.65 10.49
C VAL A 88 -3.67 -3.72 9.58
N TYR A 89 -3.29 -4.87 10.15
CA TYR A 89 -2.73 -5.99 9.40
C TYR A 89 -3.66 -6.42 8.24
N ARG A 90 -3.14 -6.39 7.01
CA ARG A 90 -3.62 -7.25 5.93
C ARG A 90 -2.94 -8.61 6.12
N ASP A 91 -3.69 -9.64 6.52
CA ASP A 91 -3.18 -10.99 6.84
C ASP A 91 -2.20 -11.54 5.77
N ARG A 92 -2.43 -11.18 4.51
CA ARG A 92 -1.48 -11.29 3.40
C ARG A 92 -1.66 -10.16 2.39
N TRP A 93 -0.60 -9.90 1.62
CA TRP A 93 -0.67 -9.19 0.33
C TRP A 93 -0.65 -10.21 -0.82
N ASN A 94 -1.08 -9.82 -2.01
CA ASN A 94 -1.19 -10.71 -3.18
C ASN A 94 -0.66 -10.06 -4.47
N THR A 95 -0.79 -8.74 -4.63
CA THR A 95 -0.33 -8.00 -5.82
C THR A 95 0.94 -7.18 -5.57
N ARG A 96 1.55 -6.63 -6.64
CA ARG A 96 2.70 -5.71 -6.56
C ARG A 96 2.38 -4.47 -5.74
N LEU A 97 1.21 -3.87 -6.01
CA LEU A 97 0.76 -2.66 -5.35
C LEU A 97 0.53 -2.91 -3.85
N GLU A 98 -0.13 -4.02 -3.51
CA GLU A 98 -0.32 -4.42 -2.12
C GLU A 98 1.00 -4.70 -1.39
N GLY A 99 1.97 -5.37 -2.04
CA GLY A 99 3.28 -5.63 -1.45
C GLY A 99 4.12 -4.36 -1.21
N VAL A 100 4.06 -3.41 -2.14
CA VAL A 100 4.71 -2.08 -1.98
C VAL A 100 4.02 -1.26 -0.88
N GLN A 101 2.68 -1.27 -0.82
CA GLN A 101 1.93 -0.64 0.28
C GLN A 101 2.27 -1.30 1.63
N TYR A 102 2.24 -2.63 1.73
CA TYR A 102 2.53 -3.37 2.96
C TYR A 102 3.93 -3.04 3.50
N LEU A 103 4.95 -3.02 2.64
CA LEU A 103 6.30 -2.60 3.02
C LEU A 103 6.36 -1.12 3.44
N THR A 104 5.57 -0.25 2.81
CA THR A 104 5.47 1.16 3.17
C THR A 104 4.89 1.34 4.57
N GLU A 105 3.79 0.65 4.87
CA GLU A 105 3.12 0.72 6.18
C GLU A 105 4.03 0.16 7.28
N LEU A 106 4.72 -0.96 7.04
CA LEU A 106 5.76 -1.49 7.94
C LEU A 106 6.89 -0.47 8.19
N THR A 107 7.32 0.27 7.17
CA THR A 107 8.36 1.30 7.30
C THR A 107 7.88 2.47 8.15
N MET A 108 6.64 2.92 7.93
CA MET A 108 6.04 3.99 8.73
C MET A 108 5.83 3.58 10.19
N LEU A 109 5.52 2.30 10.44
CA LEU A 109 5.44 1.75 11.78
C LEU A 109 6.81 1.74 12.49
N ASP A 110 7.89 1.42 11.77
CA ASP A 110 9.27 1.51 12.29
C ASP A 110 9.70 2.97 12.55
N ILE A 111 9.32 3.92 11.69
CA ILE A 111 9.56 5.36 11.93
C ILE A 111 8.78 5.87 13.15
N LEU A 112 7.55 5.40 13.35
CA LEU A 112 6.72 5.79 14.50
C LEU A 112 7.16 5.14 15.80
N TYR A 113 7.46 3.83 15.83
CA TYR A 113 7.61 3.07 17.08
C TYR A 113 8.90 2.24 17.16
N GLY A 114 9.76 2.27 16.15
CA GLY A 114 11.02 1.54 16.08
C GLY A 114 12.10 2.05 17.04
N ASN A 115 13.06 1.18 17.35
CA ASN A 115 14.12 1.44 18.32
C ASN A 115 15.34 2.16 17.69
N THR A 116 15.11 3.15 16.83
CA THR A 116 16.18 3.86 16.14
C THR A 116 16.87 4.86 17.09
N ARG A 117 18.17 4.64 17.33
CA ARG A 117 19.05 5.54 18.10
C ARG A 117 19.24 6.96 17.52
N ASN A 118 18.60 7.30 16.40
CA ASN A 118 18.65 8.62 15.79
C ASN A 118 17.41 9.42 16.22
N ALA A 119 17.58 10.28 17.21
CA ALA A 119 16.50 11.05 17.86
C ALA A 119 16.12 12.34 17.11
N GLU A 120 16.37 12.43 15.80
CA GLU A 120 16.02 13.57 14.94
C GLU A 120 15.12 13.07 13.81
N TYR A 121 13.82 13.39 13.89
CA TYR A 121 12.75 12.71 13.14
C TYR A 121 12.58 13.18 11.68
N ILE A 122 13.67 13.27 10.93
CA ILE A 122 13.69 13.57 9.49
C ILE A 122 14.28 12.37 8.73
N ASN A 123 13.65 11.21 8.88
CA ASN A 123 14.00 9.99 8.16
C ASN A 123 13.06 9.82 6.95
N ASN A 124 13.59 9.98 5.74
CA ASN A 124 12.86 9.67 4.50
C ASN A 124 12.47 8.18 4.49
N PRO A 125 11.17 7.83 4.40
CA PRO A 125 10.72 6.43 4.42
C PRO A 125 11.35 5.54 3.34
N ASP A 126 11.66 6.06 2.16
CA ASP A 126 12.24 5.26 1.08
C ASP A 126 13.75 5.02 1.28
N GLU A 127 14.43 5.94 1.95
CA GLU A 127 15.85 5.83 2.32
C GLU A 127 16.08 5.03 3.62
N ALA A 128 15.01 4.73 4.36
CA ALA A 128 15.07 3.90 5.56
C ALA A 128 15.63 2.51 5.26
N TYR A 129 16.33 1.93 6.24
CA TYR A 129 16.80 0.56 6.15
C TYR A 129 15.68 -0.40 6.54
N CYS A 130 15.41 -1.39 5.68
CA CYS A 130 14.50 -2.49 5.98
C CYS A 130 15.08 -3.30 7.15
N THR A 131 14.44 -3.20 8.31
CA THR A 131 14.85 -3.97 9.49
C THR A 131 14.65 -5.46 9.26
N TRP A 132 15.29 -6.30 10.07
CA TRP A 132 15.09 -7.76 10.00
C TRP A 132 13.61 -8.15 10.21
N HIS A 133 12.92 -7.43 11.09
CA HIS A 133 11.50 -7.68 11.34
C HIS A 133 10.63 -7.35 10.12
N MET A 134 10.82 -6.16 9.50
CA MET A 134 10.12 -5.79 8.27
C MET A 134 10.36 -6.83 7.15
N TRP A 135 11.58 -7.36 7.05
CA TRP A 135 11.94 -8.39 6.08
C TRP A 135 11.24 -9.74 6.33
N GLU A 136 11.16 -10.18 7.58
CA GLU A 136 10.45 -11.40 7.95
C GLU A 136 8.94 -11.27 7.69
N GLU A 137 8.30 -10.20 8.18
CA GLU A 137 6.86 -9.95 8.00
C GLU A 137 6.49 -9.84 6.51
N LEU A 138 7.27 -9.11 5.72
CA LEU A 138 7.06 -8.98 4.27
C LEU A 138 7.04 -10.35 3.58
N LYS A 139 7.96 -11.26 3.92
CA LYS A 139 8.03 -12.61 3.34
C LYS A 139 6.93 -13.53 3.84
N GLN A 140 6.59 -13.47 5.13
CA GLN A 140 5.58 -14.34 5.74
C GLN A 140 4.17 -13.98 5.26
N SER A 141 3.92 -12.69 5.01
CA SER A 141 2.66 -12.18 4.44
C SER A 141 2.59 -12.25 2.91
N ALA A 142 3.65 -12.67 2.23
CA ALA A 142 3.70 -12.78 0.77
C ALA A 142 2.96 -14.02 0.24
N PRO A 143 2.40 -13.99 -0.98
CA PRO A 143 1.92 -15.20 -1.63
C PRO A 143 3.11 -16.08 -2.06
N PRO A 144 2.93 -17.40 -2.26
CA PRO A 144 4.05 -18.35 -2.37
C PRO A 144 5.12 -18.03 -3.43
N PHE A 145 4.72 -17.42 -4.56
CA PHE A 145 5.64 -17.01 -5.61
C PHE A 145 6.52 -15.81 -5.21
N TYR A 146 5.94 -14.80 -4.57
CA TYR A 146 6.71 -13.68 -4.00
C TYR A 146 7.55 -14.12 -2.80
N ALA A 147 7.02 -14.97 -1.91
CA ALA A 147 7.80 -15.51 -0.78
C ALA A 147 9.07 -16.24 -1.28
N LYS A 148 8.94 -17.07 -2.33
CA LYS A 148 10.06 -17.73 -3.00
C LYS A 148 11.02 -16.74 -3.68
N ALA A 149 10.49 -15.69 -4.32
CA ALA A 149 11.30 -14.66 -4.96
C ALA A 149 12.13 -13.86 -3.93
N LEU A 150 11.48 -13.37 -2.88
CA LEU A 150 12.11 -12.65 -1.77
C LEU A 150 13.14 -13.54 -1.05
N SER A 151 12.89 -14.84 -0.92
CA SER A 151 13.88 -15.79 -0.37
C SER A 151 15.18 -15.91 -1.19
N SER A 152 15.22 -15.41 -2.43
CA SER A 152 16.46 -15.32 -3.23
C SER A 152 17.28 -14.05 -2.94
N ILE A 153 16.75 -13.11 -2.16
CA ILE A 153 17.46 -11.90 -1.73
C ILE A 153 18.07 -12.16 -0.35
N THR A 154 19.38 -11.94 -0.23
CA THR A 154 20.05 -11.91 1.09
C THR A 154 19.73 -10.60 1.79
N TRP A 155 19.03 -10.66 2.94
CA TRP A 155 18.88 -9.50 3.81
C TRP A 155 20.22 -9.08 4.42
N HIS A 156 20.41 -7.76 4.58
CA HIS A 156 21.54 -7.17 5.29
C HIS A 156 21.12 -5.84 5.91
N ARG A 157 21.82 -5.41 6.97
CA ARG A 157 21.53 -4.16 7.74
C ARG A 157 21.52 -2.84 6.96
N HIS A 158 21.89 -2.86 5.67
CA HIS A 158 21.97 -1.70 4.78
C HIS A 158 21.01 -1.81 3.58
N LEU A 159 20.07 -2.77 3.62
CA LEU A 159 19.07 -2.98 2.58
C LEU A 159 18.00 -1.89 2.69
N LYS A 160 17.99 -0.93 1.76
CA LYS A 160 17.03 0.18 1.76
C LYS A 160 15.62 -0.28 1.35
N VAL A 161 14.61 0.35 1.93
CA VAL A 161 13.18 0.14 1.62
C VAL A 161 12.91 0.39 0.13
N LEU A 162 13.41 1.48 -0.46
CA LEU A 162 13.28 1.78 -1.88
C LEU A 162 13.73 0.63 -2.80
N ARG A 163 14.82 -0.06 -2.44
CA ARG A 163 15.36 -1.18 -3.24
C ARG A 163 14.42 -2.39 -3.21
N LEU A 164 13.76 -2.64 -2.09
CA LEU A 164 12.75 -3.71 -1.98
C LEU A 164 11.45 -3.34 -2.66
N LYS A 165 10.99 -2.08 -2.56
CA LYS A 165 9.84 -1.57 -3.31
C LYS A 165 10.04 -1.75 -4.81
N ALA A 166 11.19 -1.31 -5.34
CA ALA A 166 11.56 -1.52 -6.74
C ALA A 166 11.57 -3.01 -7.12
N TYR A 167 12.18 -3.89 -6.30
CA TYR A 167 12.16 -5.34 -6.57
C TYR A 167 10.74 -5.91 -6.66
N ILE A 168 9.84 -5.57 -5.72
CA ILE A 168 8.44 -6.05 -5.74
C ILE A 168 7.71 -5.54 -6.98
N TRP A 169 7.92 -4.26 -7.32
CA TRP A 169 7.31 -3.59 -8.47
C TRP A 169 7.77 -4.14 -9.83
N ASP A 170 9.06 -4.46 -9.95
CA ASP A 170 9.64 -5.00 -11.18
C ASP A 170 9.37 -6.51 -11.32
N TYR A 171 9.25 -7.24 -10.20
CA TYR A 171 9.09 -8.69 -10.23
C TYR A 171 7.84 -9.16 -10.99
N ARG A 172 8.10 -9.86 -12.10
CA ARG A 172 7.11 -10.59 -12.89
C ARG A 172 7.22 -12.10 -12.54
N PRO A 173 6.26 -12.68 -11.79
CA PRO A 173 6.25 -14.13 -11.58
C PRO A 173 6.13 -14.87 -12.92
N LYS A 174 6.81 -16.00 -13.05
CA LYS A 174 6.66 -16.86 -14.24
C LYS A 174 5.31 -17.59 -14.17
N PRO A 175 4.61 -17.85 -15.29
CA PRO A 175 3.36 -18.62 -15.31
C PRO A 175 3.47 -19.96 -14.54
N SER A 176 4.61 -20.65 -14.66
CA SER A 176 4.90 -21.90 -13.95
C SER A 176 5.09 -21.80 -12.43
N SER A 177 5.09 -20.59 -11.86
CA SER A 177 5.21 -20.34 -10.41
C SER A 177 3.92 -19.88 -9.75
N LEU A 178 2.86 -19.67 -10.53
CA LEU A 178 1.55 -19.24 -10.04
C LEU A 178 0.65 -20.45 -9.74
N PRO A 179 -0.25 -20.37 -8.75
CA PRO A 179 -1.34 -21.33 -8.60
C PRO A 179 -2.18 -21.40 -9.89
N ARG A 180 -2.67 -22.60 -10.26
CA ARG A 180 -3.49 -22.78 -11.48
C ARG A 180 -4.82 -22.03 -11.43
N ASP A 181 -5.30 -21.73 -10.22
CA ASP A 181 -6.64 -21.22 -9.94
C ASP A 181 -6.61 -19.81 -9.32
N SER A 182 -5.47 -19.10 -9.29
CA SER A 182 -5.39 -17.74 -8.73
C SER A 182 -5.67 -16.69 -9.81
N VAL A 183 -6.93 -16.28 -9.89
CA VAL A 183 -7.50 -15.56 -11.02
C VAL A 183 -8.50 -14.47 -10.44
N VAL A 184 -8.80 -13.27 -11.04
CA VAL A 184 -9.65 -12.12 -10.58
C VAL A 184 -10.42 -11.32 -11.72
N GLU A 185 -11.75 -11.46 -11.92
CA GLU A 185 -12.64 -10.69 -12.89
C GLU A 185 -13.24 -9.48 -12.16
N ILE A 186 -13.70 -8.52 -12.97
CA ILE A 186 -14.58 -7.43 -12.56
C ILE A 186 -15.94 -7.57 -13.30
N GLN A 187 -16.99 -6.97 -12.73
CA GLN A 187 -18.38 -7.14 -13.17
C GLN A 187 -18.65 -6.60 -14.59
N PRO A 188 -19.69 -7.10 -15.30
CA PRO A 188 -20.08 -6.58 -16.60
C PRO A 188 -20.48 -5.10 -16.52
N LYS A 189 -19.88 -4.25 -17.36
CA LYS A 189 -20.40 -2.91 -17.65
C LYS A 189 -21.67 -3.06 -18.50
N GLU A 190 -22.82 -3.16 -17.86
CA GLU A 190 -24.09 -2.89 -18.56
C GLU A 190 -24.10 -1.42 -18.99
N TYR A 191 -23.97 -1.18 -20.30
CA TYR A 191 -23.82 0.11 -20.98
C TYR A 191 -22.47 0.83 -20.80
N ALA A 192 -21.51 0.49 -21.66
CA ALA A 192 -20.47 1.40 -22.13
C ALA A 192 -20.74 1.78 -23.60
N ALA A 193 -20.32 2.98 -24.01
CA ALA A 193 -20.38 3.40 -25.42
C ALA A 193 -19.39 2.54 -26.26
N PRO A 194 -19.65 2.30 -27.55
CA PRO A 194 -18.77 1.49 -28.38
C PRO A 194 -17.39 2.14 -28.48
N SER A 195 -16.36 1.40 -28.06
CA SER A 195 -14.98 1.62 -28.48
C SER A 195 -14.81 1.02 -29.88
N ASP A 196 -14.27 1.80 -30.83
CA ASP A 196 -14.02 1.36 -32.20
C ASP A 196 -12.87 0.32 -32.31
N ASP A 197 -12.25 -0.05 -31.19
CA ASP A 197 -11.13 -0.99 -31.13
C ASP A 197 -11.61 -2.45 -31.18
N PRO A 198 -11.17 -3.28 -32.15
CA PRO A 198 -11.54 -4.68 -32.21
C PRO A 198 -10.77 -5.52 -31.17
N CYS A 199 -11.37 -6.61 -30.70
CA CYS A 199 -10.69 -7.53 -29.78
C CYS A 199 -9.47 -8.16 -30.47
N THR A 200 -8.26 -7.95 -29.94
CA THR A 200 -7.02 -8.41 -30.58
C THR A 200 -6.78 -9.92 -30.56
N ILE A 201 -7.77 -10.73 -30.15
CA ILE A 201 -7.70 -12.20 -30.10
C ILE A 201 -8.50 -12.82 -31.24
N CYS A 202 -9.74 -12.36 -31.47
CA CYS A 202 -10.61 -12.82 -32.56
C CYS A 202 -10.72 -11.85 -33.74
N HIS A 203 -10.27 -10.60 -33.57
CA HIS A 203 -10.39 -9.48 -34.51
C HIS A 203 -11.84 -9.02 -34.78
N GLU A 204 -12.79 -9.34 -33.90
CA GLU A 204 -14.18 -8.89 -33.96
C GLU A 204 -14.45 -7.68 -33.03
N GLU A 205 -15.53 -6.95 -33.29
CA GLU A 205 -15.94 -5.73 -32.56
C GLU A 205 -16.28 -6.01 -31.08
N LEU A 206 -15.83 -5.15 -30.16
CA LEU A 206 -16.05 -5.22 -28.71
C LEU A 206 -17.49 -4.85 -28.28
N SER A 207 -18.50 -5.29 -29.04
CA SER A 207 -19.90 -4.84 -28.85
C SER A 207 -20.67 -5.57 -27.74
N ARG A 208 -20.22 -6.74 -27.25
CA ARG A 208 -20.90 -7.56 -26.22
C ARG A 208 -19.94 -8.39 -25.38
N ASN A 209 -20.30 -8.65 -24.12
CA ASN A 209 -19.59 -9.58 -23.22
C ASN A 209 -18.09 -9.26 -23.11
N THR A 210 -17.74 -7.98 -22.96
CA THR A 210 -16.36 -7.53 -22.83
C THR A 210 -15.84 -7.69 -21.40
N CYS A 211 -14.51 -7.70 -21.28
CA CYS A 211 -13.78 -7.81 -20.03
C CYS A 211 -12.56 -6.90 -20.12
N GLU A 212 -12.50 -5.90 -19.25
CA GLU A 212 -11.34 -5.04 -19.05
C GLU A 212 -10.42 -5.67 -17.97
N LEU A 213 -9.14 -5.77 -18.27
CA LEU A 213 -8.13 -6.29 -17.34
C LEU A 213 -7.62 -5.19 -16.40
N GLU A 214 -6.98 -5.54 -15.27
CA GLU A 214 -6.35 -4.56 -14.36
C GLU A 214 -5.32 -3.63 -15.04
N CYS A 215 -4.78 -4.05 -16.19
CA CYS A 215 -3.90 -3.24 -17.03
C CYS A 215 -4.63 -2.33 -18.04
N GLY A 216 -5.95 -2.15 -17.92
CA GLY A 216 -6.78 -1.26 -18.75
C GLY A 216 -7.05 -1.75 -20.18
N HIS A 217 -6.75 -3.01 -20.50
CA HIS A 217 -6.95 -3.57 -21.85
C HIS A 217 -8.24 -4.38 -21.92
N GLU A 218 -9.04 -4.17 -22.97
CA GLU A 218 -10.37 -4.78 -23.14
C GLU A 218 -10.39 -5.88 -24.21
N PHE A 219 -11.12 -6.96 -23.93
CA PHE A 219 -11.27 -8.14 -24.79
C PHE A 219 -12.68 -8.72 -24.66
N HIS A 220 -13.14 -9.56 -25.58
CA HIS A 220 -14.28 -10.43 -25.27
C HIS A 220 -13.90 -11.39 -24.13
N ARG A 221 -14.77 -11.50 -23.12
CA ARG A 221 -14.59 -12.33 -21.93
C ARG A 221 -14.24 -13.77 -22.25
N GLU A 222 -14.83 -14.34 -23.30
CA GLU A 222 -14.56 -15.71 -23.73
C GLU A 222 -13.21 -15.84 -24.45
N CYS A 223 -12.86 -14.91 -25.34
CA CYS A 223 -11.57 -14.89 -26.02
C CYS A 223 -10.40 -14.74 -25.05
N ILE A 224 -10.48 -13.79 -24.10
CA ILE A 224 -9.45 -13.66 -23.06
C ILE A 224 -9.46 -14.86 -22.11
N ARG A 225 -10.59 -15.55 -21.93
CA ARG A 225 -10.64 -16.79 -21.14
C ARG A 225 -9.90 -17.94 -21.79
N THR A 226 -10.19 -18.24 -23.05
CA THR A 226 -9.45 -19.25 -23.82
C THR A 226 -7.97 -18.89 -23.93
N TRP A 227 -7.63 -17.61 -24.10
CA TRP A 227 -6.23 -17.16 -24.08
C TRP A 227 -5.53 -17.43 -22.74
N LEU A 228 -6.12 -17.01 -21.62
CA LEU A 228 -5.53 -17.17 -20.29
C LEU A 228 -5.47 -18.64 -19.82
N GLN A 229 -6.38 -19.49 -20.31
CA GLN A 229 -6.42 -20.92 -19.99
C GLN A 229 -5.51 -21.78 -20.88
N GLU A 230 -5.49 -21.53 -22.20
CA GLU A 230 -4.83 -22.42 -23.18
C GLU A 230 -3.48 -21.88 -23.72
N HIS A 231 -3.27 -20.56 -23.73
CA HIS A 231 -2.16 -19.93 -24.45
C HIS A 231 -1.15 -19.24 -23.53
N SER A 232 -1.57 -18.30 -22.69
CA SER A 232 -0.69 -17.58 -21.75
C SER A 232 -1.50 -16.84 -20.69
N SER A 233 -1.12 -16.95 -19.42
CA SER A 233 -1.77 -16.25 -18.30
C SER A 233 -1.42 -14.75 -18.21
N THR A 234 -1.25 -14.08 -19.35
CA THR A 234 -0.86 -12.66 -19.45
C THR A 234 -1.64 -11.96 -20.55
N CYS A 235 -1.96 -10.68 -20.34
CA CYS A 235 -2.60 -9.81 -21.33
C CYS A 235 -1.90 -9.91 -22.70
N PRO A 236 -2.62 -10.21 -23.80
CA PRO A 236 -2.06 -10.26 -25.15
C PRO A 236 -1.28 -9.01 -25.57
N ILE A 237 -1.68 -7.83 -25.06
CA ILE A 237 -1.18 -6.53 -25.49
C ILE A 237 0.05 -6.11 -24.65
N CYS A 238 -0.11 -5.89 -23.34
CA CYS A 238 1.00 -5.41 -22.48
C CYS A 238 1.81 -6.51 -21.77
N ARG A 239 1.35 -7.77 -21.80
CA ARG A 239 1.93 -8.93 -21.08
C ARG A 239 1.93 -8.83 -19.54
N ASP A 240 1.18 -7.91 -18.95
CA ASP A 240 0.89 -7.98 -17.51
C ASP A 240 0.01 -9.21 -17.18
N TYR A 241 0.10 -9.66 -15.93
CA TYR A 241 -0.60 -10.84 -15.45
C TYR A 241 -2.11 -10.55 -15.36
N ALA A 242 -2.95 -11.47 -15.85
CA ALA A 242 -4.37 -11.23 -16.07
C ALA A 242 -5.22 -12.47 -15.79
N VAL A 243 -6.43 -12.28 -15.25
CA VAL A 243 -6.98 -13.23 -14.27
C VAL A 243 -8.54 -13.19 -14.11
N PHE A 244 -9.25 -14.24 -13.58
CA PHE A 244 -10.74 -14.35 -13.23
C PHE A 244 -11.20 -14.89 -11.79
N PRO A 245 -12.14 -14.31 -11.00
CA PRO A 245 -12.24 -14.34 -9.53
C PRO A 245 -13.05 -15.53 -9.00
N ALA A 246 -13.74 -16.25 -9.88
CA ALA A 246 -14.61 -17.37 -9.57
C ALA A 246 -13.78 -18.55 -9.03
N ASP A 247 -12.50 -18.54 -9.35
CA ASP A 247 -11.52 -19.56 -9.07
C ASP A 247 -10.66 -19.19 -7.82
N ILE A 248 -10.78 -17.97 -7.26
CA ILE A 248 -10.15 -17.59 -5.98
C ILE A 248 -10.67 -18.51 -4.86
N PRO A 249 -9.80 -19.22 -4.12
CA PRO A 249 -10.23 -20.09 -3.03
C PRO A 249 -10.95 -19.30 -1.93
N LYS A 250 -12.28 -19.42 -1.86
CA LYS A 250 -13.08 -18.81 -0.79
C LYS A 250 -12.70 -19.45 0.55
N ARG A 251 -12.37 -18.58 1.52
CA ARG A 251 -12.02 -18.90 2.91
C ARG A 251 -12.89 -20.04 3.48
N PRO A 252 -12.29 -21.13 4.01
CA PRO A 252 -13.03 -22.07 4.85
C PRO A 252 -13.51 -21.33 6.10
N ALA A 253 -14.82 -21.29 6.33
CA ALA A 253 -15.40 -20.71 7.53
C ALA A 253 -15.10 -21.60 8.74
N GLY A 254 -13.95 -21.42 9.39
CA GLY A 254 -13.61 -22.14 10.62
C GLY A 254 -12.14 -22.20 11.06
N SER A 255 -11.16 -21.77 10.25
CA SER A 255 -9.78 -21.72 10.73
C SER A 255 -9.55 -20.50 11.63
N SER A 256 -9.57 -20.70 12.95
CA SER A 256 -9.21 -19.67 13.93
C SER A 256 -7.77 -19.18 13.70
N SER A 257 -7.62 -17.97 13.13
CA SER A 257 -6.32 -17.32 13.00
C SER A 257 -5.68 -17.16 14.39
N LYS A 258 -4.46 -17.67 14.56
CA LYS A 258 -3.67 -17.44 15.77
C LYS A 258 -3.20 -15.98 15.75
N HIS A 259 -3.95 -15.09 16.40
CA HIS A 259 -3.55 -13.69 16.57
C HIS A 259 -2.14 -13.58 17.17
N TYR A 260 -1.18 -13.12 16.38
CA TYR A 260 0.09 -12.63 16.91
C TYR A 260 -0.18 -11.26 17.53
N LYS A 261 -0.28 -11.21 18.87
CA LYS A 261 -0.48 -9.96 19.62
C LYS A 261 0.77 -9.10 19.53
N ALA A 262 0.66 -7.83 19.11
CA ALA A 262 1.79 -6.93 18.94
C ALA A 262 2.50 -6.48 20.24
N THR A 263 2.09 -7.02 21.40
CA THR A 263 3.00 -7.31 22.53
C THR A 263 4.30 -8.04 22.15
N ALA A 264 4.33 -8.74 21.00
CA ALA A 264 5.53 -9.30 20.40
C ALA A 264 6.47 -8.21 19.86
N TRP A 265 5.95 -7.16 19.22
CA TRP A 265 6.70 -6.08 18.57
C TRP A 265 7.66 -5.37 19.55
N LYS A 266 7.22 -5.16 20.80
CA LYS A 266 8.06 -4.63 21.90
C LYS A 266 8.98 -5.66 22.56
N ARG A 267 8.75 -6.97 22.37
CA ARG A 267 9.49 -8.07 23.01
C ARG A 267 10.58 -8.68 22.12
N SER A 268 10.44 -8.61 20.79
CA SER A 268 11.42 -9.13 19.82
C SER A 268 12.49 -8.10 19.41
N MET A 269 12.66 -7.02 20.18
CA MET A 269 13.76 -6.06 20.06
C MET A 269 14.90 -6.29 21.08
N PHE A 270 14.90 -7.45 21.74
CA PHE A 270 15.94 -7.95 22.65
C PHE A 270 16.43 -9.33 22.18
#